data_AF-A0A5B1B2R0-F1
#
_entry.id   AF-A0A5B1B2R0-F1
#
_cell.length_a   1.000
_cell.length_b   1.000
_cell.length_c   1.000
_cell.angle_alpha   90.00
_cell.angle_beta   90.00
_cell.angle_gamma   90.00
#
_symmetry.space_group_name_H-M   'P 1'
#
loop_
_entity.id
_entity.type
_entity.pdbx_description
1 polymer ?
#
loop_
_entity_poly.entity_id
_entity_poly.type
_entity_poly.pdbx_seq_one_letter_code
_entity_poly.pdbx_strand_id
1 'polypeptide(L)'
;MGCQNAIVEQIKSKNANYIIATKANQGTLHLAIKDTLQLEKPAEIVVQNDCGHGRVEKRSCKIYTNLSHLENAEKWKDLKSFIVIEKEVYL
;
A
#
# COMPACT_ATOMS: atom_id res chain seq x y z
N MET A 1 1.47 -16.88 -7.05
CA MET A 1 0.36 -16.23 -7.78
C MET A 1 0.86 -14.88 -8.25
N GLY A 2 1.10 -14.74 -9.56
CA GLY A 2 1.57 -13.48 -10.15
C GLY A 2 0.58 -12.36 -9.87
N CYS A 3 1.08 -11.20 -9.47
CA CYS A 3 0.24 -10.06 -9.16
C CYS A 3 -0.60 -9.63 -10.37
N GLN A 4 -1.75 -9.04 -10.09
CA GLN A 4 -2.88 -8.82 -11.00
C GLN A 4 -2.62 -7.75 -12.08
N ASN A 5 -1.46 -7.77 -12.74
CA ASN A 5 -1.05 -6.76 -13.72
C ASN A 5 -2.02 -6.73 -14.93
N ALA A 6 -2.41 -7.90 -15.44
CA ALA A 6 -3.38 -8.00 -16.53
C ALA A 6 -4.77 -7.43 -16.18
N ILE A 7 -5.12 -7.40 -14.89
CA ILE A 7 -6.38 -6.79 -14.42
C ILE A 7 -6.22 -5.27 -14.39
N VAL A 8 -5.07 -4.75 -13.96
CA VAL A 8 -4.77 -3.31 -14.00
C VAL A 8 -4.86 -2.76 -15.42
N GLU A 9 -4.27 -3.46 -16.39
CA GLU A 9 -4.32 -3.05 -17.79
C GLU A 9 -5.77 -2.98 -18.32
N GLN A 10 -6.61 -3.94 -17.95
CA GLN A 10 -8.03 -3.94 -18.31
C GLN A 10 -8.84 -2.83 -17.63
N ILE A 11 -8.53 -2.49 -16.38
CA ILE A 11 -9.19 -1.37 -15.69
C ILE A 11 -8.80 -0.05 -16.38
N LYS A 12 -7.52 0.10 -16.70
CA LYS A 12 -6.98 1.29 -17.37
C LYS A 12 -7.47 1.44 -18.81
N SER A 13 -7.65 0.34 -19.55
CA SER A 13 -8.22 0.40 -20.91
C SER A 13 -9.67 0.91 -20.92
N LYS A 14 -10.38 0.77 -19.79
CA LYS A 14 -11.71 1.35 -19.55
C LYS A 14 -11.69 2.75 -18.95
N ASN A 15 -10.52 3.42 -18.89
CA ASN A 15 -10.34 4.73 -18.25
C ASN A 15 -10.79 4.79 -16.77
N ALA A 16 -10.77 3.65 -16.06
CA ALA A 16 -11.12 3.59 -14.65
C ALA A 16 -9.88 3.66 -13.74
N ASN A 17 -10.09 4.01 -12.47
CA ASN A 17 -9.06 3.98 -11.43
C ASN A 17 -9.02 2.61 -10.74
N TYR A 18 -7.87 2.24 -10.19
CA TYR A 18 -7.69 0.98 -9.46
C TYR A 18 -7.02 1.23 -8.11
N ILE A 19 -7.38 0.40 -7.13
CA ILE A 19 -6.65 0.21 -5.88
C ILE A 19 -6.49 -1.30 -5.71
N ILE A 20 -5.25 -1.77 -5.56
CA ILE A 20 -4.96 -3.19 -5.38
C ILE A 20 -4.29 -3.38 -4.04
N ALA A 21 -4.97 -4.14 -3.16
CA ALA A 21 -4.41 -4.55 -1.89
C ALA A 21 -3.53 -5.78 -2.09
N THR A 22 -2.27 -5.68 -1.69
CA THR A 22 -1.36 -6.83 -1.63
C THR A 22 -1.34 -7.35 -0.20
N LYS A 23 -1.45 -8.68 -0.05
CA LYS A 23 -1.17 -9.36 1.22
C LYS A 23 0.20 -10.01 1.10
N ALA A 24 0.87 -10.23 2.23
CA ALA A 24 2.25 -10.70 2.35
C ALA A 24 2.59 -12.06 1.68
N ASN A 25 1.71 -12.64 0.84
CA ASN A 25 2.02 -13.82 0.02
C ASN A 25 2.82 -13.49 -1.26
N GLN A 26 3.17 -12.22 -1.49
CA GLN A 26 4.03 -11.78 -2.58
C GLN A 26 5.37 -11.28 -2.05
N GLY A 27 6.32 -12.21 -1.89
CA GLY A 27 7.59 -11.95 -1.21
C GLY A 27 8.39 -10.78 -1.77
N THR A 28 8.52 -10.66 -3.10
CA THR A 28 9.35 -9.62 -3.73
C THR A 28 8.78 -8.22 -3.57
N LEU A 29 7.47 -8.04 -3.74
CA LEU A 29 6.83 -6.72 -3.60
C LEU A 29 6.81 -6.25 -2.13
N HIS A 30 6.63 -7.18 -1.19
CA HIS A 30 6.65 -6.86 0.24
C HIS A 30 8.03 -6.37 0.71
N LEU A 31 9.11 -6.98 0.21
CA LEU A 31 10.47 -6.54 0.49
C LEU A 31 10.75 -5.16 -0.11
N ALA A 32 10.40 -4.96 -1.39
CA ALA A 32 10.56 -3.66 -2.05
C ALA A 32 9.81 -2.53 -1.33
N ILE A 33 8.58 -2.78 -0.87
CA ILE A 33 7.83 -1.82 -0.05
C ILE A 33 8.58 -1.55 1.26
N LYS A 34 9.00 -2.59 2.00
CA LYS A 34 9.73 -2.42 3.26
C LYS A 34 11.02 -1.62 3.12
N ASP A 35 11.78 -1.84 2.06
CA ASP A 35 13.01 -1.09 1.80
C ASP A 35 12.68 0.37 1.48
N THR A 36 11.63 0.60 0.68
CA THR A 36 11.13 1.96 0.41
C THR A 36 10.70 2.67 1.69
N LEU A 37 10.06 1.98 2.65
CA LEU A 37 9.66 2.57 3.94
C LEU A 37 10.85 3.06 4.78
N GLN A 38 12.05 2.53 4.57
CA GLN A 38 13.26 2.98 5.28
C GLN A 38 13.92 4.18 4.60
N LEU A 39 13.74 4.31 3.29
CA LEU A 39 14.38 5.33 2.46
C LEU A 39 13.51 6.58 2.30
N GLU A 40 12.19 6.40 2.29
CA GLU A 40 11.21 7.45 2.01
C GLU A 40 10.33 7.76 3.21
N LYS A 41 9.93 9.03 3.32
CA LYS A 41 8.90 9.44 4.27
C LYS A 41 7.54 9.46 3.59
N PRO A 42 6.46 9.08 4.30
CA PRO A 42 5.12 9.21 3.74
C PRO A 42 4.81 10.69 3.49
N ALA A 43 4.15 10.96 2.38
CA ALA A 43 3.64 12.29 2.06
C ALA A 43 2.51 12.70 3.03
N GLU A 44 1.71 11.72 3.46
CA GLU A 44 0.62 11.94 4.40
C GLU A 44 0.46 10.74 5.35
N ILE A 45 0.10 11.03 6.60
CA ILE A 45 -0.24 10.02 7.61
C ILE A 45 -1.59 10.36 8.20
N VAL A 46 -2.56 9.47 8.05
CA VAL A 46 -3.89 9.57 8.64
C VAL A 46 -4.03 8.50 9.72
N VAL A 47 -4.34 8.92 10.95
CA VAL A 47 -4.49 8.01 12.09
C VAL A 47 -5.94 7.98 12.53
N GLN A 48 -6.47 6.77 12.70
CA GLN A 48 -7.79 6.53 13.26
C GLN A 48 -7.65 5.67 14.51
N ASN A 49 -8.22 6.15 15.62
CA ASN A 49 -8.32 5.41 16.86
C ASN A 49 -9.76 4.92 17.04
N ASP A 50 -9.91 3.67 17.43
CA ASP A 50 -11.19 3.02 17.70
C ASP A 50 -11.09 2.38 19.08
N CYS A 51 -12.02 2.73 19.97
CA CYS A 51 -12.03 2.26 21.36
C CYS A 51 -13.39 1.60 21.62
N GLY A 52 -13.37 0.29 21.85
CA GLY A 52 -14.59 -0.48 22.06
C GLY A 52 -14.32 -1.89 22.56
N HIS A 53 -15.28 -2.46 23.29
CA HIS A 53 -15.22 -3.84 23.79
C HIS A 53 -13.95 -4.18 24.60
N GLY A 54 -13.42 -3.21 25.35
CA GLY A 54 -12.22 -3.38 26.17
C GLY A 54 -10.90 -3.41 25.40
N ARG A 55 -10.87 -2.91 24.15
CA ARG A 55 -9.65 -2.80 23.34
C ARG A 55 -9.56 -1.42 22.72
N VAL A 56 -8.33 -0.91 22.57
CA VAL A 56 -8.04 0.28 21.77
C VAL A 56 -7.31 -0.16 20.52
N GLU A 57 -7.91 0.04 19.36
CA GLU A 57 -7.28 -0.18 18.06
C GLU A 57 -6.84 1.15 17.45
N LYS A 58 -5.58 1.23 17.04
CA LYS A 58 -5.04 2.34 16.27
C LYS A 58 -4.71 1.86 14.87
N ARG A 59 -5.32 2.49 13.87
CA ARG A 59 -5.04 2.26 12.44
C ARG A 59 -4.32 3.47 11.87
N SER A 60 -3.13 3.25 11.33
CA SER A 60 -2.33 4.30 10.67
C SER A 60 -2.29 4.04 9.17
N CYS A 61 -2.78 4.98 8.37
CA CYS A 61 -2.70 4.98 6.93
C CYS A 61 -1.57 5.90 6.49
N LYS A 62 -0.53 5.35 5.87
CA LYS A 62 0.64 6.08 5.37
C LYS A 62 0.61 6.08 3.85
N ILE A 63 0.61 7.26 3.24
CA ILE A 63 0.54 7.44 1.78
C ILE A 63 1.91 7.85 1.26
N TYR A 64 2.40 7.14 0.25
CA TYR A 64 3.68 7.42 -0.40
C TYR A 64 3.45 7.76 -1.86
N THR A 65 3.80 8.98 -2.25
CA THR A 65 3.71 9.48 -3.64
C THR A 65 5.06 9.47 -4.35
N ASN A 66 6.17 9.45 -3.61
CA ASN A 66 7.49 9.24 -4.19
C ASN A 66 7.72 7.75 -4.40
N LEU A 67 7.78 7.34 -5.67
CA LEU A 67 7.91 5.95 -6.08
C LEU A 67 9.34 5.59 -6.53
N SER A 68 10.29 6.52 -6.39
CA SER A 68 11.65 6.39 -6.94
C SER A 68 12.42 5.16 -6.43
N HIS A 69 12.07 4.67 -5.24
CA HIS A 69 12.71 3.52 -4.59
C HIS A 69 11.86 2.25 -4.62
N LEU A 70 10.67 2.30 -5.21
CA LEU A 70 9.79 1.14 -5.31
C LEU A 70 10.23 0.25 -6.48
N GLU A 71 10.84 -0.88 -6.17
CA GLU A 71 11.26 -1.85 -7.18
C GLU A 71 10.07 -2.39 -7.98
N ASN A 72 10.21 -2.48 -9.30
CA ASN A 72 9.18 -2.95 -10.23
C ASN A 72 7.91 -2.08 -10.28
N ALA A 73 7.98 -0.80 -9.90
CA ALA A 73 6.87 0.14 -10.04
C ALA A 73 6.35 0.23 -11.49
N GLU A 74 7.22 0.06 -12.47
CA GLU A 74 6.92 0.07 -13.90
C GLU A 74 5.96 -1.04 -14.36
N LYS A 75 5.81 -2.12 -13.58
CA LYS A 75 4.83 -3.17 -13.85
C LYS A 75 3.39 -2.72 -13.64
N TRP A 76 3.20 -1.58 -12.98
CA TRP A 76 1.91 -1.04 -12.59
C TRP A 76 1.59 0.21 -13.41
N LYS A 77 0.81 0.02 -14.48
CA LYS A 77 0.45 1.10 -15.40
C LYS A 77 -0.28 2.25 -14.67
N ASP A 78 0.25 3.46 -14.79
CA ASP A 78 -0.22 4.69 -14.13
C ASP A 78 -0.25 4.61 -12.59
N LEU A 79 0.69 3.89 -11.99
CA LEU A 79 0.85 3.88 -10.53
C LEU A 79 1.17 5.29 -10.02
N LYS A 80 0.32 5.81 -9.12
CA LYS A 80 0.47 7.16 -8.54
C LYS A 80 1.03 7.18 -7.13
N SER A 81 0.73 6.14 -6.36
CA SER A 81 1.09 6.05 -4.95
C SER A 81 0.96 4.62 -4.45
N PHE A 82 1.67 4.29 -3.38
CA PHE A 82 1.36 3.11 -2.57
C PHE A 82 0.95 3.53 -1.16
N ILE A 83 0.17 2.68 -0.51
CA ILE A 83 -0.42 2.94 0.80
C ILE A 83 -0.05 1.80 1.72
N VAL A 84 0.41 2.14 2.93
CA VAL A 84 0.67 1.17 3.99
C VAL A 84 -0.31 1.39 5.13
N ILE A 85 -1.05 0.34 5.46
CA ILE A 85 -1.98 0.31 6.60
C ILE A 85 -1.34 -0.49 7.73
N GLU A 86 -1.10 0.17 8.85
CA GLU A 86 -0.61 -0.46 10.09
C GLU A 86 -1.73 -0.50 11.11
N LYS A 87 -1.81 -1.59 11.88
CA LYS A 87 -2.75 -1.78 12.97
C LYS A 87 -1.99 -2.08 14.24
N GLU A 88 -2.25 -1.30 15.29
CA GLU A 88 -1.78 -1.52 16.66
C GLU A 88 -2.99 -1.80 17.54
N VAL A 89 -2.94 -2.82 18.40
CA VAL A 89 -4.01 -3.15 19.35
C VAL A 89 -3.44 -3.08 20.75
N TYR A 90 -4.01 -2.22 21.58
CA TYR A 90 -3.72 -2.13 23.00
C TYR A 90 -4.81 -2.88 23.78
N LEU A 91 -4.37 -3.70 24.73
CA LEU A 91 -5.19 -4.48 25.66
C LEU A 91 -5.16 -3.82 27.04
#